data_AF-A0A2G5VSC8-F1
#
_entry.id   AF-A0A2G5VSC8-F1
#
_cell.length_a   1.000
_cell.length_b   1.000
_cell.length_c   1.000
_cell.angle_alpha   90.00
_cell.angle_beta   90.00
_cell.angle_gamma   90.00
#
_symmetry.space_group_name_H-M   'P 1'
#
loop_
_entity.id
_entity.type
_entity.pdbx_description
1 polymer ?
#
loop_
_entity_poly.entity_id
_entity_poly.type
_entity_poly.pdbx_seq_one_letter_code
_entity_poly.pdbx_strand_id
1 'polypeptide(L)'
;MLARQMMLPRLALRAIHTTTRVAGGQEFYWGPAKAAGRELVGYGANGDNIYQDRLDYWYPAIRFRKEDSVIAPIRAKEQADWKNLSAEEKKLCK
;
A
#
# COMPACT_ATOMS: atom_id res chain seq x y z
N MET A 1 -8.20 64.08 -44.62
CA MET A 1 -7.28 62.94 -44.47
C MET A 1 -7.99 61.88 -43.63
N LEU A 2 -8.55 60.84 -44.26
CA LEU A 2 -9.25 59.76 -43.53
C LEU A 2 -8.23 58.74 -43.02
N ALA A 3 -8.08 58.64 -41.71
CA ALA A 3 -7.28 57.59 -41.08
C ALA A 3 -8.00 56.25 -41.24
N ARG A 4 -7.40 55.34 -42.03
CA ARG A 4 -7.88 53.97 -42.18
C ARG A 4 -7.48 53.19 -40.93
N GLN A 5 -8.40 53.10 -39.97
CA GLN A 5 -8.26 52.28 -38.78
C GLN A 5 -8.09 50.81 -39.21
N MET A 6 -6.87 50.27 -39.12
CA MET A 6 -6.61 48.85 -39.37
C MET A 6 -7.11 48.05 -38.16
N MET A 7 -8.30 47.45 -38.27
CA MET A 7 -8.75 46.43 -37.32
C MET A 7 -8.03 45.11 -37.61
N LEU A 8 -6.97 44.84 -36.87
CA LEU A 8 -6.39 43.50 -36.77
C LEU A 8 -7.34 42.61 -35.96
N PRO A 9 -7.77 41.45 -36.46
CA PRO A 9 -8.59 40.54 -35.67
C PRO A 9 -7.72 40.01 -34.52
N ARG A 10 -8.15 40.28 -33.28
CA ARG A 10 -7.57 39.64 -32.10
C ARG A 10 -7.88 38.16 -32.20
N LEU A 11 -6.96 37.39 -32.78
CA LEU A 11 -6.94 35.94 -32.63
C LEU A 11 -6.82 35.68 -31.14
N ALA A 12 -7.94 35.28 -30.52
CA ALA A 12 -7.96 34.81 -29.15
C ALA A 12 -7.18 33.50 -29.12
N LEU A 13 -5.87 33.61 -28.90
CA LEU A 13 -5.02 32.50 -28.50
C LEU A 13 -5.62 31.95 -27.20
N ARG A 14 -6.44 30.90 -27.30
CA ARG A 14 -6.74 30.07 -26.14
C ARG A 14 -5.40 29.53 -25.67
N ALA A 15 -4.91 30.05 -24.54
CA ALA A 15 -3.74 29.51 -23.87
C ALA A 15 -4.06 28.05 -23.54
N ILE A 16 -3.47 27.12 -24.29
CA ILE A 16 -3.51 25.70 -23.97
C ILE A 16 -2.69 25.57 -22.69
N HIS A 17 -3.37 25.50 -21.55
CA HIS A 17 -2.73 25.21 -20.27
C HIS A 17 -2.24 23.75 -20.33
N THR A 18 -0.98 23.56 -20.72
CA THR A 18 -0.30 22.24 -20.74
C THR A 18 0.04 21.72 -19.34
N THR A 19 -0.30 22.47 -18.29
CA THR A 19 0.17 22.21 -16.93
C THR A 19 -0.90 21.65 -15.99
N THR A 20 -2.08 21.30 -16.51
CA THR A 20 -3.10 20.67 -15.66
C THR A 20 -2.52 19.35 -15.18
N ARG A 21 -2.07 19.31 -13.91
CA ARG A 21 -1.67 18.07 -13.27
C ARG A 21 -2.88 17.17 -13.37
N VAL A 22 -2.76 16.09 -14.14
CA VAL A 22 -3.68 14.98 -14.05
C VAL A 22 -3.68 14.63 -12.57
N ALA A 23 -4.79 14.88 -11.88
CA ALA A 23 -4.99 14.31 -10.57
C ALA A 23 -4.88 12.81 -10.80
N GLY A 24 -3.73 12.23 -10.41
CA GLY A 24 -3.54 10.78 -10.42
C GLY A 24 -4.78 10.21 -9.76
N GLY A 25 -5.45 9.29 -10.46
CA GLY A 25 -6.72 8.73 -9.98
C GLY A 25 -6.58 8.34 -8.52
N GLN A 26 -7.63 8.53 -7.72
CA GLN A 26 -7.64 8.09 -6.33
C GLN A 26 -7.25 6.60 -6.30
N GLU A 27 -5.99 6.30 -5.98
CA GLU A 27 -5.57 4.93 -5.75
C GLU A 27 -6.28 4.48 -4.47
N PHE A 28 -7.30 3.63 -4.63
CA PHE A 28 -7.98 3.06 -3.49
C PHE A 28 -6.98 2.24 -2.68
N TYR A 29 -6.64 2.71 -1.48
CA TYR A 29 -5.78 1.99 -0.55
C TYR A 29 -6.56 0.79 0.04
N TRP A 30 -6.46 -0.36 -0.62
CA TRP A 30 -7.08 -1.62 -0.18
C TRP A 30 -6.29 -2.34 0.92
N GLY A 31 -5.27 -1.71 1.49
CA GLY A 31 -4.32 -2.35 2.41
C GLY A 31 -4.96 -3.14 3.56
N PRO A 32 -5.91 -2.58 4.32
CA PRO A 32 -6.55 -3.27 5.44
C PRO A 32 -7.47 -4.41 4.99
N ALA A 33 -8.19 -4.22 3.88
CA ALA A 33 -9.07 -5.23 3.32
C ALA A 33 -8.28 -6.45 2.79
N LYS A 34 -7.15 -6.20 2.10
CA LYS A 34 -6.24 -7.25 1.62
C LYS A 34 -5.58 -8.02 2.77
N ALA A 35 -5.25 -7.34 3.88
CA ALA A 35 -4.68 -7.99 5.05
C ALA A 35 -5.68 -8.91 5.79
N ALA A 36 -6.99 -8.73 5.59
CA ALA A 36 -8.04 -9.58 6.15
C ALA A 36 -7.94 -9.84 7.68
N GLY A 37 -7.46 -8.84 8.43
CA GLY A 37 -7.26 -8.92 9.88
C GLY A 37 -6.00 -9.70 10.31
N ARG A 38 -5.06 -9.93 9.40
CA ARG A 38 -3.71 -10.42 9.72
C ARG A 38 -2.79 -9.24 10.02
N GLU A 39 -1.80 -9.49 10.87
CA GLU A 39 -0.78 -8.51 11.21
C GLU A 39 0.11 -8.19 9.99
N LEU A 40 0.36 -6.90 9.79
CA LEU A 40 1.29 -6.39 8.79
C LEU A 40 2.70 -6.39 9.39
N VAL A 41 3.63 -7.11 8.75
CA VAL A 41 5.01 -7.28 9.22
C VAL A 41 5.98 -6.41 8.43
N GLY A 42 5.63 -6.07 7.19
CA GLY A 42 6.49 -5.25 6.34
C GLY A 42 5.82 -4.83 5.05
N TYR A 43 6.64 -4.46 4.08
CA TYR A 43 6.21 -4.07 2.74
C TYR A 43 6.21 -5.29 1.84
N GLY A 44 5.18 -5.45 1.01
CA GLY A 44 5.15 -6.49 -0.02
C GLY A 44 5.98 -6.13 -1.24
N ALA A 45 6.20 -7.11 -2.12
CA ALA A 45 7.00 -6.93 -3.35
C ALA A 45 6.57 -5.75 -4.22
N ASN A 46 5.26 -5.41 -4.22
CA ASN A 46 4.69 -4.29 -4.97
C ASN A 46 4.12 -3.19 -4.05
N GLY A 47 4.48 -3.17 -2.76
CA GLY A 47 3.84 -2.31 -1.76
C GLY A 47 2.44 -2.78 -1.32
N ASP A 48 2.02 -3.94 -1.80
CA ASP A 48 0.73 -4.55 -1.50
C ASP A 48 0.79 -5.42 -0.23
N ASN A 49 -0.26 -5.34 0.61
CA ASN A 49 -0.39 -6.11 1.85
C ASN A 49 -0.89 -7.54 1.56
N ILE A 50 -0.07 -8.35 0.88
CA ILE A 50 -0.43 -9.72 0.44
C ILE A 50 0.57 -10.73 1.01
N TYR A 51 0.06 -11.92 1.35
CA TYR A 51 0.88 -13.08 1.68
C TYR A 51 1.27 -13.82 0.40
N GLN A 52 2.56 -14.08 0.19
CA GLN A 52 3.05 -14.85 -0.95
C GLN A 52 4.14 -15.81 -0.47
N ASP A 53 3.98 -17.10 -0.74
CA ASP A 53 5.00 -18.11 -0.47
C ASP A 53 5.79 -18.36 -1.76
N ARG A 54 6.83 -17.56 -1.97
CA ARG A 54 7.71 -17.67 -3.15
C ARG A 54 9.15 -17.84 -2.71
N LEU A 55 9.91 -18.61 -3.49
CA LEU A 55 11.32 -18.90 -3.23
C LEU A 55 12.23 -17.67 -3.30
N ASP A 56 11.84 -16.64 -4.06
CA ASP A 56 12.56 -15.36 -4.20
C ASP A 56 12.15 -14.32 -3.15
N TYR A 57 11.10 -14.59 -2.36
CA TYR A 57 10.52 -13.62 -1.44
C TYR A 57 10.21 -14.24 -0.08
N TRP A 58 11.22 -14.25 0.79
CA TRP A 58 11.16 -14.93 2.09
C TRP A 58 10.37 -14.18 3.16
N TYR A 59 10.15 -12.87 2.98
CA TYR A 59 9.52 -12.01 3.98
C TYR A 59 8.24 -11.37 3.42
N PRO A 60 7.08 -12.05 3.50
CA PRO A 60 5.81 -11.52 3.02
C PRO A 60 5.37 -10.28 3.82
N ALA A 61 4.49 -9.47 3.22
CA ALA A 61 3.99 -8.24 3.84
C ALA A 61 3.15 -8.49 5.09
N ILE A 62 2.38 -9.58 5.09
CA ILE A 62 1.47 -9.97 6.17
C ILE A 62 1.86 -11.34 6.72
N ARG A 63 1.45 -11.67 7.95
CA ARG A 63 1.64 -13.02 8.50
C ARG A 63 0.74 -14.05 7.81
N PHE A 64 1.13 -15.32 7.91
CA PHE A 64 0.37 -16.45 7.37
C PHE A 64 -1.03 -16.54 7.99
N ARG A 65 -1.09 -16.56 9.32
CA ARG A 65 -2.34 -16.75 10.08
C ARG A 65 -2.91 -15.45 10.65
N LYS A 66 -4.24 -15.39 10.75
CA LYS A 66 -4.99 -14.33 11.41
C LYS A 66 -4.76 -14.33 12.92
N GLU A 67 -4.97 -13.18 13.54
CA GLU A 67 -5.02 -13.07 14.99
C GLU A 67 -6.30 -13.72 15.53
N ASP A 68 -6.15 -14.97 15.97
CA ASP A 68 -7.18 -15.73 16.69
C ASP A 68 -6.91 -15.66 18.21
N SER A 69 -7.92 -15.97 19.03
CA SER A 69 -7.80 -16.00 20.50
C SER A 69 -6.72 -16.97 21.01
N VAL A 70 -6.38 -17.99 20.22
CA VAL A 70 -5.32 -18.96 20.52
C VAL A 70 -3.94 -18.41 20.18
N ILE A 71 -3.82 -17.65 19.08
CA ILE A 71 -2.53 -17.15 18.56
C ILE A 71 -2.09 -15.89 19.34
N ALA A 72 -3.04 -15.02 19.70
CA ALA A 72 -2.77 -13.79 20.44
C ALA A 72 -1.90 -13.98 21.71
N PRO A 73 -2.20 -14.92 22.63
CA PRO A 73 -1.34 -15.15 23.80
C PRO A 73 0.03 -15.72 23.44
N ILE A 74 0.12 -16.54 22.39
CA ILE A 74 1.41 -17.09 21.92
C ILE A 74 2.29 -15.97 21.37
N ARG A 75 1.73 -14.99 20.65
CA ARG A 75 2.48 -13.81 20.16
C ARG A 75 2.96 -12.91 21.28
N ALA A 76 2.15 -12.72 22.32
CA ALA A 76 2.59 -11.99 23.51
C ALA A 76 3.79 -12.68 24.18
N LYS A 77 3.81 -14.02 24.21
CA LYS A 77 4.96 -14.80 24.69
C LYS A 77 6.16 -14.75 23.73
N GLU A 78 5.93 -14.69 22.42
CA GLU A 78 6.98 -14.62 21.39
C GLU A 78 7.86 -13.36 21.56
N GLN A 79 7.28 -12.26 22.05
CA GLN A 79 8.00 -11.03 22.37
C GLN A 79 8.90 -11.16 23.62
N ALA A 80 8.69 -12.19 24.44
CA ALA A 80 9.49 -12.48 25.62
C ALA A 80 10.60 -13.51 25.31
N ASP A 81 11.20 -14.13 26.33
CA ASP A 81 12.28 -15.10 26.14
C ASP A 81 11.77 -16.40 25.49
N TRP A 82 12.38 -16.78 24.36
CA TRP A 82 12.04 -17.96 23.57
C TRP A 82 12.34 -19.29 24.27
N LYS A 83 13.07 -19.24 25.38
CA LYS A 83 13.29 -20.41 26.26
C LYS A 83 12.00 -20.85 26.95
N ASN A 84 11.05 -19.94 27.14
CA ASN A 84 9.78 -20.23 27.81
C ASN A 84 8.69 -20.76 26.86
N LEU A 85 8.93 -20.74 25.54
CA LEU A 85 7.99 -21.31 24.57
C LEU A 85 8.23 -22.82 24.41
N SER A 86 7.14 -23.58 24.51
CA SER A 86 7.11 -25.00 24.18
C SER A 86 7.38 -25.24 22.69
N ALA A 87 7.77 -26.47 22.33
CA ALA A 87 7.99 -26.85 20.94
C ALA A 87 6.71 -26.76 20.08
N GLU A 88 5.54 -26.96 20.69
CA GLU A 88 4.25 -26.85 20.02
C GLU A 88 3.88 -25.39 19.75
N GLU A 89 4.05 -24.50 20.72
CA GLU A 89 3.84 -23.06 20.55
C GLU A 89 4.75 -22.47 19.45
N LYS A 90 6.00 -22.93 19.37
CA LYS A 90 6.95 -22.52 18.31
C LYS A 90 6.48 -22.96 16.92
N LYS A 91 5.88 -24.15 16.81
CA LYS A 91 5.31 -24.63 15.54
C LYS A 91 4.05 -23.84 15.17
N LEU A 92 3.24 -23.46 16.15
CA LEU A 92 2.03 -22.66 15.92
C LEU A 92 2.32 -21.21 15.51
N CYS A 93 3.52 -20.73 15.83
CA CYS A 93 3.95 -19.36 15.52
C CYS A 93 4.40 -19.20 14.05
N LYS A 94 4.80 -20.30 13.40
CA LYS A 94 5.06 -20.35 11.95
C LYS A 94 3.74 -20.33 11.17
#